data_AF-A0A2W6NLZ3-F1
#
_entry.id   AF-A0A2W6NLZ3-F1
#
_cell.length_a   1.000
_cell.length_b   1.000
_cell.length_c   1.000
_cell.angle_alpha   90.00
_cell.angle_beta   90.00
_cell.angle_gamma   90.00
#
_symmetry.space_group_name_H-M   'P 1'
#
loop_
_entity.id
_entity.type
_entity.pdbx_description
1 polymer ?
#
loop_
_entity_poly.entity_id
_entity_poly.type
_entity_poly.pdbx_seq_one_letter_code
_entity_poly.pdbx_strand_id
1 'polypeptide(L)'
;MNFIRNLIRKADRSKMYVFLLSCTGIGVFIYTNQWSYFHLTTAEWVMVYTMLGAALILDYFTFQIPPKGNQQSMDSSVYLACIFMFGGAFSLSVLLPISIILLIKDRKLTWWKHVVNFSIYSLMITGASAVFEWTGGQIGAIDGYNLFPYFAALAAYFMINTLTLGLFFLFSTKDALQQMKRVFVTESLLVYLCTLILALVLTILVVHNGVLGLLLYLSLSILLSHAFKQLFIMYQSIEEKANSDQRTGLFNHSYFENMLEIELNTARTQGTPLCLGLLDIDDFKKYNDQFGHLQGDSLLALLGDFLLRKTAGTPVTAFRYGGEEFTLLMPGMDLDESYRFMNKLRKQLNDTPFEGVEVLPHGCLSFSGGVAAYQVDMYNKSQLVDQADKALYYAKKQGKNNVHRHGSNDGMEHEIDLVQDVRDIEQQLNLFQYKDMDTFKHSKRVYKYALDISEVLKLDNVEKRRFVLGALIHDIGKLEIPWSILNKKEKLTAEEWDTIKGHVTWGKKMVMTNDRFADLIPYIELHHERYDGQGYPYGLKGQEIPKLCRMLTVIDSFDAMTTERPYQETKNIEEAIEELRACSGTQFDPELAELFIGYIEKRTAHQRSP
;
A
#
# COMPACT_ATOMS: atom_id res chain seq x y z
N MET A 1 -4.12 45.05 -34.67
CA MET A 1 -4.89 43.75 -34.55
C MET A 1 -3.99 42.54 -34.83
N ASN A 2 -2.64 42.87 -35.22
CA ASN A 2 -1.56 41.88 -35.50
C ASN A 2 -0.48 41.92 -34.41
N PHE A 3 -0.67 42.79 -33.42
CA PHE A 3 0.22 42.86 -32.23
C PHE A 3 -0.45 42.20 -31.03
N ILE A 4 -1.82 42.05 -31.02
CA ILE A 4 -2.62 41.38 -29.98
C ILE A 4 -2.75 39.89 -30.31
N ARG A 5 -2.53 39.60 -31.63
CA ARG A 5 -2.62 38.20 -32.10
C ARG A 5 -1.28 37.48 -31.93
N ASN A 6 -0.17 38.24 -31.85
CA ASN A 6 1.19 37.70 -31.66
C ASN A 6 1.57 37.66 -30.18
N LEU A 7 0.86 38.32 -29.23
CA LEU A 7 0.98 38.23 -27.76
C LEU A 7 0.11 37.08 -27.22
N ILE A 8 -0.89 36.59 -28.08
CA ILE A 8 -1.87 35.53 -27.76
C ILE A 8 -1.31 34.17 -28.17
N ARG A 9 -0.23 34.10 -28.96
CA ARG A 9 0.29 32.81 -29.47
C ARG A 9 1.50 32.36 -28.64
N LYS A 10 2.00 33.28 -27.66
CA LYS A 10 3.18 32.95 -26.84
C LYS A 10 2.83 33.03 -25.35
N ALA A 11 1.42 33.26 -24.94
CA ALA A 11 1.09 33.47 -23.52
C ALA A 11 0.29 32.27 -22.99
N ASP A 12 0.88 31.50 -22.10
CA ASP A 12 0.24 30.53 -21.18
C ASP A 12 -1.25 30.83 -20.99
N ARG A 13 -2.22 30.22 -21.77
CA ARG A 13 -3.70 30.32 -21.70
C ARG A 13 -4.18 30.73 -20.30
N SER A 14 -3.40 30.38 -19.27
CA SER A 14 -3.77 30.79 -17.90
C SER A 14 -3.42 32.25 -17.65
N LYS A 15 -2.42 32.76 -18.17
CA LYS A 15 -2.03 34.18 -17.98
C LYS A 15 -2.96 35.11 -18.78
N MET A 16 -3.39 34.65 -19.90
CA MET A 16 -4.35 35.46 -20.68
C MET A 16 -5.70 35.54 -19.97
N TYR A 17 -6.12 34.42 -19.44
CA TYR A 17 -7.38 34.45 -18.66
C TYR A 17 -7.27 35.42 -17.48
N VAL A 18 -6.15 35.33 -16.78
CA VAL A 18 -5.99 36.22 -15.61
C VAL A 18 -6.03 37.69 -16.07
N PHE A 19 -5.44 37.99 -17.17
CA PHE A 19 -5.43 39.38 -17.67
C PHE A 19 -6.84 39.82 -18.05
N LEU A 20 -7.56 38.98 -18.77
CA LEU A 20 -8.94 39.36 -19.20
C LEU A 20 -9.86 39.51 -17.98
N LEU A 21 -9.71 38.56 -17.07
CA LEU A 21 -10.52 38.67 -15.84
C LEU A 21 -10.23 39.97 -15.08
N SER A 22 -9.00 40.31 -14.96
CA SER A 22 -8.65 41.53 -14.21
C SER A 22 -9.20 42.78 -14.92
N CYS A 23 -9.12 42.81 -16.29
CA CYS A 23 -9.63 44.00 -17.02
C CYS A 23 -11.15 44.10 -16.88
N THR A 24 -11.75 42.94 -17.00
CA THR A 24 -13.22 42.93 -16.86
C THR A 24 -13.65 43.37 -15.45
N GLY A 25 -13.02 42.80 -14.47
CA GLY A 25 -13.36 43.18 -13.08
C GLY A 25 -13.18 44.68 -12.81
N ILE A 26 -12.09 45.23 -13.26
CA ILE A 26 -11.83 46.67 -13.01
C ILE A 26 -12.86 47.51 -13.79
N GLY A 27 -13.09 47.05 -15.04
CA GLY A 27 -14.12 47.76 -15.84
C GLY A 27 -15.49 47.77 -15.13
N VAL A 28 -15.88 46.58 -14.62
CA VAL A 28 -17.18 46.46 -13.93
C VAL A 28 -17.17 47.35 -12.67
N PHE A 29 -16.10 47.40 -12.07
CA PHE A 29 -16.02 48.25 -10.87
C PHE A 29 -16.25 49.72 -11.24
N ILE A 30 -15.59 50.19 -12.25
CA ILE A 30 -15.67 51.63 -12.60
C ILE A 30 -17.11 51.94 -13.06
N TYR A 31 -17.64 50.99 -13.81
CA TYR A 31 -19.00 51.23 -14.33
C TYR A 31 -20.03 51.23 -13.22
N THR A 32 -19.94 50.32 -12.31
CA THR A 32 -20.99 50.17 -11.28
C THR A 32 -20.76 51.15 -10.12
N ASN A 33 -19.53 51.39 -9.74
CA ASN A 33 -19.26 52.30 -8.58
C ASN A 33 -19.59 53.75 -8.93
N GLN A 34 -19.54 54.16 -10.28
CA GLN A 34 -19.81 55.53 -10.79
C GLN A 34 -19.19 56.59 -9.87
N TRP A 35 -18.12 56.32 -9.27
CA TRP A 35 -17.35 57.24 -8.38
C TRP A 35 -18.23 57.73 -7.22
N SER A 36 -18.88 56.76 -6.68
CA SER A 36 -19.78 57.03 -5.54
C SER A 36 -19.02 57.69 -4.38
N TYR A 37 -17.70 57.68 -4.46
CA TYR A 37 -16.89 58.24 -3.35
C TYR A 37 -17.11 59.74 -3.23
N PHE A 38 -17.48 60.37 -4.32
CA PHE A 38 -17.55 61.85 -4.29
C PHE A 38 -18.95 62.30 -3.87
N HIS A 39 -19.76 61.33 -3.68
CA HIS A 39 -21.14 61.77 -3.40
C HIS A 39 -21.63 61.20 -2.07
N LEU A 40 -20.66 60.66 -1.29
CA LEU A 40 -21.12 60.04 -0.02
C LEU A 40 -21.21 61.11 1.08
N THR A 41 -22.28 61.04 1.92
CA THR A 41 -22.39 61.95 3.09
C THR A 41 -21.41 61.54 4.19
N THR A 42 -21.25 62.48 5.15
CA THR A 42 -20.34 62.18 6.28
C THR A 42 -20.78 60.91 7.02
N ALA A 43 -22.02 60.73 7.19
CA ALA A 43 -22.54 59.52 7.88
C ALA A 43 -22.26 58.25 7.06
N GLU A 44 -22.33 58.33 5.77
CA GLU A 44 -22.04 57.16 4.91
C GLU A 44 -20.53 56.83 4.90
N TRP A 45 -19.72 57.87 5.04
CA TRP A 45 -18.27 57.58 5.15
C TRP A 45 -17.95 56.87 6.48
N VAL A 46 -18.66 57.25 7.50
CA VAL A 46 -18.42 56.56 8.78
C VAL A 46 -18.81 55.08 8.66
N MET A 47 -19.81 54.85 7.94
CA MET A 47 -20.24 53.45 7.77
C MET A 47 -19.26 52.68 6.86
N VAL A 48 -18.79 53.36 5.83
CA VAL A 48 -17.77 52.70 4.97
C VAL A 48 -16.55 52.32 5.80
N TYR A 49 -16.09 53.22 6.66
CA TYR A 49 -14.88 52.91 7.45
C TYR A 49 -15.18 51.80 8.47
N THR A 50 -16.40 51.85 8.97
CA THR A 50 -16.74 50.81 9.97
C THR A 50 -16.82 49.44 9.29
N MET A 51 -17.44 49.37 8.12
CA MET A 51 -17.52 48.08 7.39
C MET A 51 -16.15 47.62 6.91
N LEU A 52 -15.40 48.65 6.51
CA LEU A 52 -13.99 48.33 6.15
C LEU A 52 -13.26 47.68 7.34
N GLY A 53 -13.34 48.25 8.54
CA GLY A 53 -12.71 47.66 9.73
C GLY A 53 -13.22 46.24 10.01
N ALA A 54 -14.55 46.14 9.87
CA ALA A 54 -15.13 44.81 10.15
C ALA A 54 -14.60 43.76 9.16
N ALA A 55 -14.59 44.12 7.90
CA ALA A 55 -14.11 43.16 6.89
C ALA A 55 -12.64 42.81 7.11
N LEU A 56 -11.80 43.78 7.51
CA LEU A 56 -10.37 43.49 7.72
C LEU A 56 -10.18 42.58 8.94
N ILE A 57 -10.97 42.83 10.00
CA ILE A 57 -10.85 41.99 11.20
C ILE A 57 -11.26 40.55 10.86
N LEU A 58 -12.34 40.48 10.09
CA LEU A 58 -12.80 39.11 9.76
C LEU A 58 -11.81 38.44 8.80
N ASP A 59 -11.19 39.26 7.97
CA ASP A 59 -10.16 38.69 7.09
C ASP A 59 -8.93 38.21 7.90
N TYR A 60 -8.68 38.84 9.04
CA TYR A 60 -7.54 38.43 9.88
C TYR A 60 -7.81 37.07 10.54
N PHE A 61 -9.10 36.81 10.79
CA PHE A 61 -9.38 35.53 11.49
C PHE A 61 -9.85 34.49 10.47
N THR A 62 -8.99 34.02 9.65
CA THR A 62 -9.35 33.00 8.63
C THR A 62 -9.21 31.60 9.22
N PHE A 63 -10.10 30.73 8.72
CA PHE A 63 -9.93 29.33 9.17
C PHE A 63 -9.71 28.42 7.96
N GLN A 64 -9.02 27.31 8.15
CA GLN A 64 -8.65 26.40 7.04
C GLN A 64 -9.74 25.34 6.84
N ILE A 65 -10.19 25.22 5.47
CA ILE A 65 -11.12 24.12 5.17
C ILE A 65 -10.36 23.03 4.37
N PRO A 66 -10.62 21.79 4.79
CA PRO A 66 -10.05 20.71 3.99
C PRO A 66 -10.49 20.79 2.51
N PRO A 67 -9.46 20.65 1.53
CA PRO A 67 -8.11 20.08 1.62
C PRO A 67 -7.06 21.15 1.97
N LYS A 68 -5.95 20.79 2.62
CA LYS A 68 -4.84 21.59 3.17
C LYS A 68 -4.44 22.73 2.22
N GLY A 69 -4.60 24.02 2.72
CA GLY A 69 -4.07 25.17 1.95
C GLY A 69 -5.20 26.14 1.57
N ASN A 70 -6.48 25.65 1.83
CA ASN A 70 -7.57 26.60 1.50
C ASN A 70 -8.03 27.36 2.75
N GLN A 71 -7.70 28.67 2.71
CA GLN A 71 -8.12 29.52 3.86
C GLN A 71 -9.39 30.31 3.49
N GLN A 72 -10.30 30.18 4.36
CA GLN A 72 -11.54 30.94 4.11
C GLN A 72 -11.74 32.02 5.18
N SER A 73 -12.16 33.20 4.64
CA SER A 73 -12.52 34.28 5.60
C SER A 73 -14.01 34.61 5.49
N MET A 74 -14.53 35.16 6.58
CA MET A 74 -15.99 35.45 6.60
C MET A 74 -16.23 36.90 6.15
N ASP A 75 -15.37 37.52 5.42
CA ASP A 75 -15.49 38.96 5.07
C ASP A 75 -16.52 39.16 3.96
N SER A 76 -16.88 38.05 3.24
CA SER A 76 -17.90 38.15 2.17
C SER A 76 -19.28 38.48 2.75
N SER A 77 -19.44 38.13 4.00
CA SER A 77 -20.75 38.46 4.62
C SER A 77 -20.93 39.97 4.75
N VAL A 78 -19.79 40.69 4.89
CA VAL A 78 -19.87 42.17 5.05
C VAL A 78 -20.26 42.80 3.71
N TYR A 79 -19.74 42.25 2.63
CA TYR A 79 -20.07 42.84 1.31
C TYR A 79 -21.53 42.55 0.94
N LEU A 80 -21.95 41.38 1.20
CA LEU A 80 -23.37 41.06 0.93
C LEU A 80 -24.31 41.89 1.82
N ALA A 81 -23.88 42.07 3.09
CA ALA A 81 -24.71 42.93 3.97
C ALA A 81 -24.77 44.37 3.44
N CYS A 82 -23.64 44.81 2.89
CA CYS A 82 -23.62 46.18 2.32
C CYS A 82 -24.54 46.28 1.10
N ILE A 83 -24.56 45.17 0.37
CA ILE A 83 -25.45 45.19 -0.82
C ILE A 83 -26.90 45.34 -0.35
N PHE A 84 -27.23 44.56 0.67
CA PHE A 84 -28.64 44.55 1.11
C PHE A 84 -29.02 45.88 1.76
N MET A 85 -28.02 46.55 2.38
CA MET A 85 -28.38 47.76 3.18
C MET A 85 -28.24 49.02 2.33
N PHE A 86 -27.17 48.94 1.44
CA PHE A 86 -26.84 50.29 0.89
C PHE A 86 -26.69 50.17 -0.63
N GLY A 87 -26.73 48.89 -1.14
CA GLY A 87 -26.61 48.75 -2.60
C GLY A 87 -25.20 48.37 -3.04
N GLY A 88 -25.09 48.05 -4.37
CA GLY A 88 -23.84 47.50 -4.96
C GLY A 88 -22.73 48.56 -5.02
N ALA A 89 -23.09 49.78 -5.32
CA ALA A 89 -22.06 50.82 -5.44
C ALA A 89 -21.38 51.09 -4.10
N PHE A 90 -22.25 51.07 -3.03
CA PHE A 90 -21.68 51.28 -1.68
C PHE A 90 -20.74 50.12 -1.30
N SER A 91 -21.15 48.90 -1.57
CA SER A 91 -20.30 47.73 -1.23
C SER A 91 -18.96 47.80 -1.97
N LEU A 92 -18.95 48.29 -3.19
CA LEU A 92 -17.69 48.40 -3.94
C LEU A 92 -16.79 49.49 -3.34
N SER A 93 -17.43 50.51 -2.74
CA SER A 93 -16.62 51.56 -2.11
C SER A 93 -15.90 51.02 -0.86
N VAL A 94 -16.51 50.00 -0.30
CA VAL A 94 -15.81 49.34 0.84
C VAL A 94 -14.70 48.43 0.31
N LEU A 95 -14.83 47.77 -0.82
CA LEU A 95 -13.89 46.77 -1.38
C LEU A 95 -12.55 47.42 -1.76
N LEU A 96 -12.54 48.61 -2.34
CA LEU A 96 -11.29 49.18 -2.91
C LEU A 96 -10.29 49.48 -1.79
N PRO A 97 -10.66 50.20 -0.75
CA PRO A 97 -9.64 50.45 0.29
C PRO A 97 -9.15 49.15 0.94
N ILE A 98 -10.03 48.20 1.08
CA ILE A 98 -9.59 46.91 1.67
C ILE A 98 -8.55 46.25 0.76
N SER A 99 -8.83 46.29 -0.53
CA SER A 99 -7.88 45.66 -1.47
C SER A 99 -6.52 46.38 -1.46
N ILE A 100 -6.56 47.70 -1.27
CA ILE A 100 -5.29 48.45 -1.21
C ILE A 100 -4.52 48.10 0.07
N ILE A 101 -5.25 48.03 1.14
CA ILE A 101 -4.59 47.71 2.43
C ILE A 101 -3.98 46.30 2.35
N LEU A 102 -4.70 45.35 1.75
CA LEU A 102 -4.18 43.97 1.67
C LEU A 102 -2.99 43.89 0.71
N LEU A 103 -3.03 44.70 -0.31
CA LEU A 103 -1.88 44.77 -1.21
C LEU A 103 -0.61 45.23 -0.48
N ILE A 104 -0.79 46.15 0.54
CA ILE A 104 0.37 46.70 1.28
C ILE A 104 0.79 45.70 2.36
N LYS A 105 -0.14 45.03 2.99
CA LYS A 105 0.15 44.16 4.15
C LYS A 105 0.72 42.82 3.68
N ASP A 106 0.27 42.20 2.57
CA ASP A 106 0.71 40.84 2.16
C ASP A 106 1.73 40.94 1.03
N ARG A 107 3.01 41.31 1.40
CA ARG A 107 4.00 41.64 0.35
C ARG A 107 4.62 40.34 -0.20
N LYS A 108 4.32 39.26 0.50
CA LYS A 108 4.89 37.96 0.04
C LYS A 108 4.08 37.41 -1.13
N LEU A 109 2.78 37.90 -1.25
CA LEU A 109 1.94 37.46 -2.38
C LEU A 109 2.23 38.31 -3.63
N THR A 110 2.30 37.62 -4.77
CA THR A 110 2.58 38.36 -6.03
C THR A 110 1.47 39.39 -6.31
N TRP A 111 1.79 40.58 -6.74
CA TRP A 111 0.87 41.73 -6.87
C TRP A 111 -0.31 41.37 -7.79
N TRP A 112 -0.06 40.56 -8.87
CA TRP A 112 -1.18 40.30 -9.82
C TRP A 112 -2.28 39.47 -9.14
N LYS A 113 -1.98 38.67 -8.09
CA LYS A 113 -3.02 37.91 -7.36
C LYS A 113 -3.97 38.85 -6.61
N HIS A 114 -3.44 39.92 -6.16
CA HIS A 114 -4.33 40.91 -5.50
C HIS A 114 -5.29 41.54 -6.51
N VAL A 115 -4.80 41.76 -7.64
CA VAL A 115 -5.64 42.40 -8.68
C VAL A 115 -6.72 41.41 -9.14
N VAL A 116 -6.36 40.19 -9.24
CA VAL A 116 -7.36 39.19 -9.66
C VAL A 116 -8.42 39.04 -8.57
N ASN A 117 -7.98 38.96 -7.34
CA ASN A 117 -8.97 38.87 -6.25
C ASN A 117 -9.90 40.07 -6.23
N PHE A 118 -9.31 41.23 -6.43
CA PHE A 118 -10.17 42.44 -6.48
C PHE A 118 -11.19 42.32 -7.63
N SER A 119 -10.77 41.82 -8.73
CA SER A 119 -11.66 41.72 -9.90
C SER A 119 -12.79 40.70 -9.64
N ILE A 120 -12.43 39.62 -9.03
CA ILE A 120 -13.46 38.60 -8.75
C ILE A 120 -14.49 39.16 -7.77
N TYR A 121 -14.07 39.82 -6.73
CA TYR A 121 -15.02 40.39 -5.75
C TYR A 121 -15.87 41.49 -6.39
N SER A 122 -15.26 42.24 -7.28
CA SER A 122 -16.05 43.29 -7.97
C SER A 122 -17.17 42.67 -8.82
N LEU A 123 -16.86 41.58 -9.50
CA LEU A 123 -17.89 40.91 -10.31
C LEU A 123 -18.95 40.26 -9.42
N MET A 124 -18.45 39.66 -8.38
CA MET A 124 -19.39 39.01 -7.44
C MET A 124 -20.37 40.04 -6.84
N ILE A 125 -19.83 41.18 -6.38
CA ILE A 125 -20.69 42.19 -5.70
C ILE A 125 -21.67 42.78 -6.73
N THR A 126 -21.21 43.04 -7.87
CA THR A 126 -22.09 43.66 -8.88
C THR A 126 -23.14 42.65 -9.34
N GLY A 127 -22.68 41.44 -9.66
CA GLY A 127 -23.64 40.39 -10.04
C GLY A 127 -24.71 40.14 -8.97
N ALA A 128 -24.22 40.02 -7.79
CA ALA A 128 -25.19 39.75 -6.70
C ALA A 128 -26.15 40.94 -6.51
N SER A 129 -25.64 42.13 -6.60
CA SER A 129 -26.51 43.32 -6.43
C SER A 129 -27.55 43.40 -7.55
N ALA A 130 -27.16 43.06 -8.77
CA ALA A 130 -28.10 43.12 -9.91
C ALA A 130 -29.22 42.08 -9.73
N VAL A 131 -28.80 40.92 -9.33
CA VAL A 131 -29.82 39.86 -9.14
C VAL A 131 -30.75 40.22 -7.96
N PHE A 132 -30.18 40.82 -6.95
CA PHE A 132 -30.99 41.20 -5.78
C PHE A 132 -32.07 42.21 -6.18
N GLU A 133 -31.76 43.12 -7.02
CA GLU A 133 -32.75 44.14 -7.47
C GLU A 133 -33.72 43.54 -8.48
N TRP A 134 -33.20 42.62 -9.32
CA TRP A 134 -34.03 42.03 -10.39
C TRP A 134 -35.10 41.10 -9.78
N THR A 135 -34.79 40.56 -8.68
CA THR A 135 -35.74 39.58 -8.09
C THR A 135 -36.66 40.29 -7.10
N GLY A 136 -36.58 41.65 -7.12
CA GLY A 136 -37.57 42.44 -6.34
C GLY A 136 -37.01 42.87 -4.98
N GLY A 137 -35.70 42.73 -4.69
CA GLY A 137 -35.09 43.16 -3.40
C GLY A 137 -35.06 44.69 -3.28
N GLN A 138 -35.33 45.16 -2.04
CA GLN A 138 -35.20 46.62 -1.80
C GLN A 138 -34.08 46.89 -0.79
N ILE A 139 -33.34 47.94 -1.13
CA ILE A 139 -32.20 48.26 -0.24
C ILE A 139 -32.75 48.79 1.10
N GLY A 140 -32.15 48.31 2.22
CA GLY A 140 -32.56 48.83 3.55
C GLY A 140 -32.98 47.67 4.46
N ALA A 141 -34.12 47.84 5.21
CA ALA A 141 -34.47 46.81 6.20
C ALA A 141 -34.91 45.52 5.48
N ILE A 142 -34.59 44.40 6.17
CA ILE A 142 -34.87 43.08 5.53
C ILE A 142 -36.38 42.83 5.55
N ASP A 143 -36.83 42.40 4.38
CA ASP A 143 -38.25 41.99 4.30
C ASP A 143 -38.39 40.52 4.70
N GLY A 144 -38.94 40.30 5.95
CA GLY A 144 -39.01 38.92 6.52
C GLY A 144 -40.05 38.07 5.80
N TYR A 145 -40.87 38.56 4.91
CA TYR A 145 -41.94 37.79 4.25
C TYR A 145 -41.52 37.38 2.84
N ASN A 146 -40.47 38.03 2.32
CA ASN A 146 -39.95 37.66 0.99
C ASN A 146 -38.41 37.55 1.06
N LEU A 147 -37.95 36.31 1.28
CA LEU A 147 -36.50 36.12 1.47
C LEU A 147 -35.85 35.66 0.16
N PHE A 148 -36.69 35.55 -0.91
CA PHE A 148 -36.20 34.99 -2.18
C PHE A 148 -35.10 35.88 -2.78
N PRO A 149 -35.18 37.19 -2.80
CA PRO A 149 -34.14 38.03 -3.42
C PRO A 149 -32.79 37.90 -2.69
N TYR A 150 -32.82 37.59 -1.39
CA TYR A 150 -31.54 37.44 -0.65
C TYR A 150 -30.85 36.12 -1.01
N PHE A 151 -31.66 35.10 -1.12
CA PHE A 151 -31.06 33.81 -1.52
C PHE A 151 -30.58 33.87 -2.97
N ALA A 152 -31.37 34.53 -3.82
CA ALA A 152 -30.97 34.67 -5.23
C ALA A 152 -29.67 35.47 -5.38
N ALA A 153 -29.52 36.50 -4.58
CA ALA A 153 -28.26 37.29 -4.62
C ALA A 153 -27.08 36.45 -4.16
N LEU A 154 -27.27 35.63 -3.11
CA LEU A 154 -26.17 34.75 -2.64
C LEU A 154 -25.80 33.72 -3.72
N ALA A 155 -26.90 33.22 -4.34
CA ALA A 155 -26.63 32.21 -5.38
C ALA A 155 -25.81 32.83 -6.52
N ALA A 156 -26.17 34.04 -6.87
CA ALA A 156 -25.40 34.72 -7.93
C ALA A 156 -23.96 35.01 -7.49
N TYR A 157 -23.92 35.53 -6.26
CA TYR A 157 -22.57 35.78 -5.70
C TYR A 157 -21.70 34.52 -5.75
N PHE A 158 -22.24 33.41 -5.53
CA PHE A 158 -21.52 32.12 -5.48
C PHE A 158 -21.24 31.63 -6.91
N MET A 159 -22.22 31.69 -7.71
CA MET A 159 -22.06 31.16 -9.09
C MET A 159 -20.96 31.91 -9.84
N ILE A 160 -20.92 33.17 -9.55
CA ILE A 160 -19.87 33.97 -10.26
C ILE A 160 -18.48 33.59 -9.72
N ASN A 161 -18.36 33.46 -8.42
CA ASN A 161 -17.05 33.05 -7.85
C ASN A 161 -16.64 31.66 -8.36
N THR A 162 -17.64 30.79 -8.47
CA THR A 162 -17.33 29.40 -8.88
C THR A 162 -16.96 29.38 -10.37
N LEU A 163 -17.66 30.03 -11.11
CA LEU A 163 -17.39 30.06 -12.55
C LEU A 163 -16.03 30.68 -12.86
N THR A 164 -15.70 31.76 -12.16
CA THR A 164 -14.42 32.43 -12.44
C THR A 164 -13.24 31.57 -11.98
N LEU A 165 -13.36 30.92 -10.78
CA LEU A 165 -12.25 30.07 -10.29
C LEU A 165 -12.19 28.77 -11.11
N GLY A 166 -13.45 28.27 -11.48
CA GLY A 166 -13.52 27.05 -12.32
C GLY A 166 -12.80 27.27 -13.67
N LEU A 167 -13.02 28.35 -14.27
CA LEU A 167 -12.38 28.65 -15.56
C LEU A 167 -10.87 28.80 -15.41
N PHE A 168 -10.44 29.33 -14.27
CA PHE A 168 -8.98 29.43 -14.03
C PHE A 168 -8.34 28.05 -13.95
N PHE A 169 -8.96 27.09 -13.27
CA PHE A 169 -8.35 25.75 -13.11
C PHE A 169 -8.42 24.95 -14.41
N LEU A 170 -9.52 25.19 -15.16
CA LEU A 170 -9.60 24.51 -16.47
C LEU A 170 -8.43 24.89 -17.38
N PHE A 171 -7.98 26.06 -17.18
CA PHE A 171 -6.91 26.51 -18.10
C PHE A 171 -5.52 26.24 -17.49
N SER A 172 -5.52 25.75 -16.11
CA SER A 172 -4.20 25.65 -15.44
C SER A 172 -3.85 24.18 -15.20
N THR A 173 -4.86 23.17 -15.20
CA THR A 173 -4.49 21.78 -14.85
C THR A 173 -5.23 20.82 -15.77
N LYS A 174 -4.65 19.60 -16.26
CA LYS A 174 -5.13 18.58 -17.22
C LYS A 174 -6.18 17.67 -16.58
N ASP A 175 -6.41 17.71 -15.24
CA ASP A 175 -7.43 16.89 -14.55
C ASP A 175 -8.42 17.80 -13.81
N ALA A 176 -8.95 18.86 -14.35
CA ALA A 176 -9.62 20.05 -13.76
C ALA A 176 -11.12 19.78 -13.60
N LEU A 177 -11.65 18.81 -14.31
CA LEU A 177 -13.11 18.68 -14.31
C LEU A 177 -13.56 17.73 -13.18
N GLN A 178 -12.74 16.69 -12.87
CA GLN A 178 -13.08 15.74 -11.77
C GLN A 178 -12.75 16.36 -10.40
N GLN A 179 -11.75 17.12 -10.26
CA GLN A 179 -11.43 17.83 -9.00
C GLN A 179 -12.40 18.99 -8.76
N MET A 180 -13.03 19.53 -9.78
CA MET A 180 -13.99 20.66 -9.71
C MET A 180 -15.34 20.18 -9.19
N LYS A 181 -15.78 18.95 -9.51
CA LYS A 181 -17.11 18.44 -9.09
C LYS A 181 -17.07 17.96 -7.63
N ARG A 182 -16.01 17.40 -7.14
CA ARG A 182 -15.91 16.82 -5.79
C ARG A 182 -15.63 17.91 -4.74
N VAL A 183 -14.87 18.96 -5.01
CA VAL A 183 -14.48 20.02 -4.06
C VAL A 183 -15.55 21.12 -4.05
N PHE A 184 -16.55 21.18 -5.01
CA PHE A 184 -17.28 22.46 -5.16
C PHE A 184 -18.76 22.24 -4.87
N VAL A 185 -19.38 20.95 -4.96
CA VAL A 185 -20.85 20.89 -4.78
C VAL A 185 -21.16 20.34 -3.38
N THR A 186 -20.25 19.66 -2.67
CA THR A 186 -20.74 19.05 -1.40
C THR A 186 -20.07 19.74 -0.21
N GLU A 187 -18.89 20.51 -0.42
CA GLU A 187 -18.18 21.06 0.77
C GLU A 187 -18.26 22.58 0.76
N SER A 188 -18.75 23.34 -0.38
CA SER A 188 -18.76 24.82 -0.46
C SER A 188 -20.19 25.36 -0.27
N LEU A 189 -21.19 24.51 -0.41
CA LEU A 189 -22.59 24.98 -0.25
C LEU A 189 -22.86 25.34 1.21
N LEU A 190 -22.34 24.50 2.09
CA LEU A 190 -22.58 24.80 3.53
C LEU A 190 -21.87 26.09 3.94
N VAL A 191 -20.66 26.33 3.41
CA VAL A 191 -19.91 27.56 3.77
C VAL A 191 -20.66 28.80 3.26
N TYR A 192 -21.21 28.70 2.19
CA TYR A 192 -21.88 29.88 1.60
C TYR A 192 -23.23 30.13 2.25
N LEU A 193 -23.94 29.04 2.57
CA LEU A 193 -25.15 29.24 3.38
C LEU A 193 -24.84 29.92 4.71
N CYS A 194 -23.73 29.55 5.30
CA CYS A 194 -23.32 30.22 6.55
C CYS A 194 -23.01 31.70 6.30
N THR A 195 -22.43 31.98 5.12
CA THR A 195 -22.11 33.38 4.80
C THR A 195 -23.41 34.20 4.64
N LEU A 196 -24.41 33.62 4.09
CA LEU A 196 -25.69 34.36 3.93
C LEU A 196 -26.32 34.63 5.29
N ILE A 197 -26.27 33.60 6.11
CA ILE A 197 -26.89 33.81 7.45
C ILE A 197 -26.14 34.92 8.19
N LEU A 198 -24.85 34.89 8.07
CA LEU A 198 -24.07 35.94 8.78
C LEU A 198 -24.34 37.32 8.18
N ALA A 199 -24.51 37.34 6.84
CA ALA A 199 -24.79 38.65 6.22
C ALA A 199 -26.17 39.16 6.65
N LEU A 200 -27.14 38.24 6.73
CA LEU A 200 -28.49 38.66 7.17
C LEU A 200 -28.46 39.11 8.64
N VAL A 201 -27.73 38.34 9.45
CA VAL A 201 -27.62 38.73 10.88
C VAL A 201 -26.97 40.12 10.99
N LEU A 202 -25.91 40.28 10.16
CA LEU A 202 -25.23 41.60 10.24
C LEU A 202 -26.18 42.71 9.81
N THR A 203 -26.97 42.43 8.74
CA THR A 203 -27.89 43.48 8.24
C THR A 203 -28.95 43.81 9.30
N ILE A 204 -29.47 42.79 9.95
CA ILE A 204 -30.53 43.00 10.95
C ILE A 204 -29.96 43.76 12.14
N LEU A 205 -28.80 43.45 12.54
CA LEU A 205 -28.22 44.07 13.75
C LEU A 205 -27.85 45.54 13.50
N VAL A 206 -27.37 45.76 12.27
CA VAL A 206 -26.90 47.15 12.02
C VAL A 206 -28.12 48.05 11.77
N VAL A 207 -29.13 47.48 11.05
CA VAL A 207 -30.30 48.32 10.75
C VAL A 207 -31.04 48.67 12.04
N HIS A 208 -31.04 47.77 13.08
CA HIS A 208 -31.87 48.02 14.28
C HIS A 208 -31.04 48.68 15.38
N ASN A 209 -29.76 48.43 15.30
CA ASN A 209 -29.03 48.85 16.52
C ASN A 209 -27.80 49.67 16.13
N GLY A 210 -27.63 49.98 14.77
CA GLY A 210 -26.51 50.84 14.28
C GLY A 210 -25.14 50.25 14.64
N VAL A 211 -24.25 51.04 15.29
CA VAL A 211 -22.82 50.66 15.52
C VAL A 211 -22.77 49.55 16.59
N LEU A 212 -23.71 49.64 17.63
CA LEU A 212 -23.73 48.56 18.65
C LEU A 212 -24.01 47.20 17.99
N GLY A 213 -24.91 47.17 16.96
CA GLY A 213 -25.18 45.92 16.21
C GLY A 213 -23.92 45.39 15.51
N LEU A 214 -23.17 46.27 14.98
CA LEU A 214 -21.91 45.86 14.32
C LEU A 214 -20.91 45.30 15.34
N LEU A 215 -20.80 45.95 16.50
CA LEU A 215 -19.87 45.45 17.55
C LEU A 215 -20.28 44.05 18.01
N LEU A 216 -21.63 43.82 18.18
CA LEU A 216 -22.07 42.48 18.62
C LEU A 216 -21.76 41.44 17.55
N TYR A 217 -21.98 41.90 16.32
CA TYR A 217 -21.66 40.95 15.23
C TYR A 217 -20.17 40.61 15.20
N LEU A 218 -19.38 41.63 15.34
CA LEU A 218 -17.92 41.38 15.28
C LEU A 218 -17.48 40.50 16.46
N SER A 219 -18.06 40.77 17.65
CA SER A 219 -17.67 39.94 18.81
C SER A 219 -18.06 38.48 18.57
N LEU A 220 -19.26 38.27 17.99
CA LEU A 220 -19.70 36.87 17.76
C LEU A 220 -18.85 36.23 16.66
N SER A 221 -18.58 37.02 15.66
CA SER A 221 -17.82 36.46 14.52
C SER A 221 -16.38 36.12 14.93
N ILE A 222 -15.77 36.91 15.80
CA ILE A 222 -14.39 36.63 16.24
C ILE A 222 -14.40 35.38 17.12
N LEU A 223 -15.36 35.26 18.04
CA LEU A 223 -15.41 34.06 18.90
C LEU A 223 -15.64 32.80 18.05
N LEU A 224 -16.53 32.98 17.04
CA LEU A 224 -16.79 31.81 16.17
C LEU A 224 -15.54 31.44 15.38
N SER A 225 -14.84 32.44 14.83
CA SER A 225 -13.59 32.15 14.09
C SER A 225 -12.56 31.46 14.98
N HIS A 226 -12.43 31.93 16.23
CA HIS A 226 -11.47 31.28 17.14
C HIS A 226 -11.90 29.84 17.44
N ALA A 227 -13.17 29.63 17.72
CA ALA A 227 -13.66 28.27 18.02
C ALA A 227 -13.38 27.33 16.83
N PHE A 228 -13.63 27.78 15.60
CA PHE A 228 -13.40 26.94 14.41
C PHE A 228 -11.91 26.62 14.24
N LYS A 229 -11.12 27.71 14.47
CA LYS A 229 -9.68 27.45 14.40
C LYS A 229 -9.25 26.35 15.39
N GLN A 230 -9.73 26.42 16.59
CA GLN A 230 -9.36 25.39 17.60
C GLN A 230 -9.88 24.02 17.19
N LEU A 231 -11.10 24.04 16.66
CA LEU A 231 -11.67 22.75 16.23
C LEU A 231 -10.82 22.14 15.10
N PHE A 232 -10.39 22.98 14.21
CA PHE A 232 -9.57 22.46 13.11
C PHE A 232 -8.22 21.94 13.61
N ILE A 233 -7.57 22.75 14.48
CA ILE A 233 -6.29 22.27 15.03
C ILE A 233 -6.49 20.93 15.74
N MET A 234 -7.59 20.85 16.44
CA MET A 234 -7.86 19.59 17.15
C MET A 234 -8.10 18.45 16.16
N TYR A 235 -8.84 18.73 15.16
CA TYR A 235 -9.10 17.68 14.15
C TYR A 235 -7.78 17.23 13.52
N GLN A 236 -6.90 18.20 13.15
CA GLN A 236 -5.60 17.83 12.55
C GLN A 236 -4.75 17.01 13.52
N SER A 237 -4.78 17.43 14.72
CA SER A 237 -3.97 16.69 15.71
C SER A 237 -4.49 15.26 15.89
N ILE A 238 -5.84 15.10 15.82
CA ILE A 238 -6.42 13.74 16.00
C ILE A 238 -6.07 12.89 14.77
N GLU A 239 -6.22 13.54 13.67
CA GLU A 239 -5.87 12.79 12.44
C GLU A 239 -4.39 12.34 12.46
N GLU A 240 -3.49 13.30 12.76
CA GLU A 240 -2.05 12.94 12.80
C GLU A 240 -1.78 11.83 13.83
N LYS A 241 -2.40 11.91 14.94
CA LYS A 241 -2.16 10.87 15.96
C LYS A 241 -2.78 9.54 15.53
N ALA A 242 -3.86 9.65 14.78
CA ALA A 242 -4.53 8.40 14.37
C ALA A 242 -3.73 7.70 13.27
N ASN A 243 -2.99 8.54 12.51
CA ASN A 243 -2.33 7.92 11.33
C ASN A 243 -0.85 7.65 11.62
N SER A 244 -0.40 8.08 12.75
CA SER A 244 1.05 7.94 12.95
C SER A 244 1.31 7.01 14.16
N ASP A 245 2.45 6.35 14.04
CA ASP A 245 2.93 5.54 15.18
C ASP A 245 3.69 6.41 16.19
N GLN A 246 3.27 6.33 17.50
CA GLN A 246 3.75 7.26 18.53
C GLN A 246 5.22 6.99 18.87
N ARG A 247 5.65 5.81 18.56
CA ARG A 247 7.03 5.46 18.99
C ARG A 247 8.04 5.90 17.92
N THR A 248 7.68 5.76 16.69
CA THR A 248 8.71 5.98 15.65
C THR A 248 8.45 7.28 14.91
N GLY A 249 7.18 7.84 15.05
CA GLY A 249 6.85 9.09 14.32
C GLY A 249 6.49 8.81 12.86
N LEU A 250 6.61 7.54 12.44
CA LEU A 250 6.23 7.18 11.05
C LEU A 250 4.73 6.91 10.99
N PHE A 251 4.23 6.82 9.71
CA PHE A 251 2.81 6.42 9.56
C PHE A 251 2.60 4.97 10.02
N ASN A 252 1.38 4.74 10.59
CA ASN A 252 1.14 3.40 11.19
C ASN A 252 0.63 2.43 10.13
N HIS A 253 0.34 1.23 10.57
CA HIS A 253 -0.03 0.14 9.64
C HIS A 253 -1.36 0.45 8.94
N SER A 254 -2.28 1.00 9.71
CA SER A 254 -3.60 1.29 9.11
C SER A 254 -3.49 2.31 7.96
N TYR A 255 -2.69 3.26 8.22
CA TYR A 255 -2.50 4.27 7.16
C TYR A 255 -1.76 3.68 5.96
N PHE A 256 -0.81 2.85 6.18
CA PHE A 256 -0.13 2.15 5.06
C PHE A 256 -1.12 1.40 4.19
N GLU A 257 -2.08 0.71 4.82
CA GLU A 257 -3.03 -0.09 4.02
C GLU A 257 -3.87 0.81 3.10
N ASN A 258 -4.24 1.90 3.65
CA ASN A 258 -5.04 2.82 2.83
C ASN A 258 -4.21 3.42 1.69
N MET A 259 -3.00 3.80 2.01
CA MET A 259 -2.15 4.44 0.98
C MET A 259 -1.74 3.43 -0.09
N LEU A 260 -1.46 2.24 0.31
CA LEU A 260 -1.09 1.22 -0.68
C LEU A 260 -2.21 1.01 -1.70
N GLU A 261 -3.42 1.03 -1.19
CA GLU A 261 -4.57 0.87 -2.11
C GLU A 261 -4.65 2.03 -3.10
N ILE A 262 -4.50 3.18 -2.61
CA ILE A 262 -4.56 4.36 -3.48
C ILE A 262 -3.44 4.32 -4.53
N GLU A 263 -2.25 3.97 -4.10
CA GLU A 263 -1.11 4.01 -5.04
C GLU A 263 -1.20 2.84 -6.04
N LEU A 264 -1.76 1.77 -5.58
CA LEU A 264 -1.95 0.65 -6.52
C LEU A 264 -2.93 1.04 -7.63
N ASN A 265 -4.01 1.68 -7.22
CA ASN A 265 -4.97 2.13 -8.24
C ASN A 265 -4.36 3.16 -9.19
N THR A 266 -3.56 4.02 -8.63
CA THR A 266 -2.90 5.03 -9.49
C THR A 266 -1.92 4.35 -10.47
N ALA A 267 -1.15 3.47 -9.93
CA ALA A 267 -0.17 2.77 -10.81
C ALA A 267 -0.91 1.99 -11.91
N ARG A 268 -2.05 1.50 -11.57
CA ARG A 268 -2.85 0.74 -12.57
C ARG A 268 -3.40 1.67 -13.65
N THR A 269 -3.90 2.77 -13.26
CA THR A 269 -4.53 3.69 -14.22
C THR A 269 -3.48 4.42 -15.07
N GLN A 270 -2.36 4.71 -14.44
CA GLN A 270 -1.39 5.60 -15.14
C GLN A 270 -0.25 4.75 -15.71
N GLY A 271 -0.22 3.48 -15.43
CA GLY A 271 0.85 2.58 -15.89
C GLY A 271 2.23 2.96 -15.34
N THR A 272 2.26 3.49 -14.11
CA THR A 272 3.57 3.87 -13.52
C THR A 272 4.05 2.74 -12.60
N PRO A 273 5.41 2.66 -12.47
CA PRO A 273 5.97 1.59 -11.62
C PRO A 273 5.67 1.84 -10.13
N LEU A 274 5.43 0.70 -9.45
CA LEU A 274 5.20 0.75 -8.00
C LEU A 274 5.93 -0.42 -7.33
N CYS A 275 6.76 -0.02 -6.29
CA CYS A 275 7.46 -1.11 -5.58
C CYS A 275 7.21 -0.98 -4.07
N LEU A 276 7.24 -2.12 -3.49
CA LEU A 276 7.08 -2.16 -2.02
C LEU A 276 8.31 -2.80 -1.36
N GLY A 277 8.81 -2.12 -0.33
CA GLY A 277 9.95 -2.67 0.44
C GLY A 277 9.54 -2.99 1.88
N LEU A 278 9.85 -4.21 2.25
CA LEU A 278 9.70 -4.57 3.68
C LEU A 278 11.06 -4.72 4.36
N LEU A 279 11.03 -4.20 5.53
CA LEU A 279 12.32 -4.25 6.25
C LEU A 279 12.07 -4.72 7.69
N ASP A 280 13.05 -5.59 8.17
CA ASP A 280 13.01 -6.06 9.57
C ASP A 280 14.38 -5.86 10.23
N ILE A 281 14.29 -5.24 11.46
CA ILE A 281 15.58 -5.03 12.17
C ILE A 281 16.17 -6.39 12.54
N ASP A 282 17.49 -6.59 12.21
CA ASP A 282 18.13 -7.90 12.47
C ASP A 282 18.47 -8.03 13.96
N ASP A 283 18.06 -9.15 14.53
CA ASP A 283 18.44 -9.58 15.90
C ASP A 283 17.94 -8.57 16.94
N PHE A 284 16.81 -7.99 16.66
CA PHE A 284 16.22 -7.01 17.59
C PHE A 284 15.87 -7.67 18.92
N LYS A 285 15.40 -8.90 18.91
CA LYS A 285 15.08 -9.60 20.17
C LYS A 285 16.32 -9.76 21.06
N LYS A 286 17.42 -10.10 20.39
CA LYS A 286 18.68 -10.22 21.17
C LYS A 286 19.04 -8.88 21.85
N TYR A 287 18.83 -7.85 21.11
CA TYR A 287 19.12 -6.54 21.74
C TYR A 287 18.17 -6.29 22.91
N ASN A 288 16.91 -6.59 22.72
CA ASN A 288 15.95 -6.33 23.82
C ASN A 288 16.25 -7.20 25.04
N ASP A 289 16.61 -8.43 24.77
CA ASP A 289 16.89 -9.34 25.90
C ASP A 289 18.08 -8.84 26.74
N GLN A 290 18.89 -8.10 26.16
CA GLN A 290 20.08 -7.64 26.92
C GLN A 290 19.84 -6.26 27.54
N PHE A 291 19.07 -5.41 26.93
CA PHE A 291 19.08 -4.00 27.41
C PHE A 291 17.66 -3.59 27.80
N GLY A 292 16.74 -4.57 27.56
CA GLY A 292 15.36 -4.26 28.02
C GLY A 292 14.55 -3.59 26.90
N HIS A 293 13.25 -3.58 27.09
CA HIS A 293 12.32 -3.10 26.03
C HIS A 293 12.35 -1.57 25.92
N LEU A 294 12.66 -0.85 27.02
CA LEU A 294 12.68 0.63 26.93
C LEU A 294 13.79 1.10 25.98
N GLN A 295 14.94 0.43 26.13
CA GLN A 295 16.03 0.79 25.18
C GLN A 295 15.70 0.33 23.76
N GLY A 296 15.06 -0.79 23.67
CA GLY A 296 14.58 -1.24 22.33
C GLY A 296 13.67 -0.20 21.67
N ASP A 297 12.76 0.37 22.49
CA ASP A 297 11.86 1.43 21.96
C ASP A 297 12.65 2.64 21.45
N SER A 298 13.72 2.95 22.17
CA SER A 298 14.56 4.08 21.69
C SER A 298 15.23 3.75 20.35
N LEU A 299 15.55 2.48 20.23
CA LEU A 299 16.16 2.06 18.95
C LEU A 299 15.15 2.16 17.81
N LEU A 300 13.91 1.72 18.09
CA LEU A 300 12.87 1.86 17.05
C LEU A 300 12.65 3.33 16.70
N ALA A 301 12.60 4.20 17.76
CA ALA A 301 12.44 5.64 17.49
C ALA A 301 13.58 6.19 16.64
N LEU A 302 14.76 5.73 16.88
CA LEU A 302 15.93 6.19 16.09
C LEU A 302 15.76 5.77 14.61
N LEU A 303 15.35 4.50 14.47
CA LEU A 303 15.18 4.04 13.07
C LEU A 303 14.06 4.83 12.39
N GLY A 304 12.97 5.00 13.12
CA GLY A 304 11.89 5.83 12.55
C GLY A 304 12.39 7.20 12.09
N ASP A 305 13.11 7.86 12.99
CA ASP A 305 13.63 9.20 12.64
C ASP A 305 14.60 9.11 11.44
N PHE A 306 15.38 8.07 11.47
CA PHE A 306 16.35 7.88 10.37
C PHE A 306 15.60 7.73 9.04
N LEU A 307 14.52 6.93 8.98
CA LEU A 307 13.80 6.70 7.71
C LEU A 307 13.04 7.96 7.30
N LEU A 308 12.50 8.63 8.28
CA LEU A 308 11.76 9.89 7.96
C LEU A 308 12.68 10.91 7.29
N ARG A 309 13.91 11.05 7.77
CA ARG A 309 14.84 12.05 7.20
C ARG A 309 15.34 11.61 5.82
N LYS A 310 15.55 10.27 5.76
CA LYS A 310 16.17 9.82 4.49
C LYS A 310 15.13 9.75 3.36
N THR A 311 13.90 9.73 3.78
CA THR A 311 12.88 9.65 2.71
C THR A 311 12.28 11.03 2.47
N ALA A 312 12.74 12.02 3.26
CA ALA A 312 12.16 13.38 3.07
C ALA A 312 12.63 13.96 1.73
N GLY A 313 11.65 14.45 0.87
CA GLY A 313 12.04 15.09 -0.41
C GLY A 313 12.09 14.08 -1.56
N THR A 314 11.81 12.73 -1.19
CA THR A 314 11.73 11.70 -2.26
C THR A 314 10.28 11.21 -2.36
N PRO A 315 9.99 10.48 -3.47
CA PRO A 315 8.63 9.94 -3.62
C PRO A 315 8.38 8.74 -2.70
N VAL A 316 9.31 8.40 -1.83
CA VAL A 316 9.20 7.21 -0.95
C VAL A 316 8.59 7.62 0.39
N THR A 317 7.64 6.73 0.77
CA THR A 317 7.03 6.98 2.09
C THR A 317 7.30 5.77 3.02
N ALA A 318 7.70 6.12 4.29
CA ALA A 318 8.06 5.03 5.23
C ALA A 318 6.94 4.83 6.25
N PHE A 319 6.76 3.52 6.60
CA PHE A 319 5.68 3.17 7.54
C PHE A 319 6.22 2.18 8.57
N ARG A 320 5.52 2.30 9.74
CA ARG A 320 5.77 1.18 10.67
C ARG A 320 4.69 0.10 10.43
N TYR A 321 5.16 -1.08 10.09
CA TYR A 321 4.24 -2.17 9.69
C TYR A 321 3.92 -3.05 10.90
N GLY A 322 4.78 -3.27 11.82
CA GLY A 322 4.57 -4.13 13.01
C GLY A 322 5.64 -3.84 14.07
N GLY A 323 5.72 -4.81 15.07
CA GLY A 323 6.63 -4.61 16.22
C GLY A 323 8.00 -4.08 15.80
N GLU A 324 8.72 -4.81 14.99
CA GLU A 324 10.07 -4.34 14.55
C GLU A 324 10.16 -4.33 13.02
N GLU A 325 9.00 -4.23 12.37
CA GLU A 325 8.97 -4.27 10.90
C GLU A 325 8.55 -2.91 10.34
N PHE A 326 9.18 -2.58 9.23
CA PHE A 326 8.91 -1.28 8.56
C PHE A 326 8.68 -1.54 7.06
N THR A 327 7.90 -0.58 6.53
CA THR A 327 7.68 -0.73 5.07
C THR A 327 7.97 0.59 4.37
N LEU A 328 8.47 0.42 3.14
CA LEU A 328 8.68 1.60 2.29
C LEU A 328 7.83 1.47 1.02
N LEU A 329 6.94 2.42 0.87
CA LEU A 329 6.18 2.46 -0.40
C LEU A 329 6.86 3.42 -1.40
N MET A 330 7.16 2.90 -2.61
CA MET A 330 8.06 3.65 -3.53
C MET A 330 7.37 3.79 -4.89
N PRO A 331 6.43 4.74 -5.03
CA PRO A 331 5.77 4.96 -6.33
C PRO A 331 6.72 5.58 -7.35
N GLY A 332 6.64 5.02 -8.58
CA GLY A 332 7.44 5.63 -9.67
C GLY A 332 8.85 5.03 -9.76
N MET A 333 9.13 4.07 -8.83
CA MET A 333 10.47 3.47 -8.87
C MET A 333 10.37 2.02 -9.35
N ASP A 334 11.35 1.65 -10.25
CA ASP A 334 11.36 0.22 -10.66
C ASP A 334 12.11 -0.64 -9.63
N LEU A 335 12.07 -1.96 -9.85
CA LEU A 335 12.58 -2.92 -8.85
C LEU A 335 14.06 -2.66 -8.57
N ASP A 336 14.89 -2.34 -9.51
CA ASP A 336 16.34 -2.14 -9.29
C ASP A 336 16.61 -0.83 -8.54
N GLU A 337 15.87 0.17 -9.00
CA GLU A 337 16.03 1.46 -8.28
C GLU A 337 15.62 1.32 -6.80
N SER A 338 14.56 0.60 -6.61
CA SER A 338 14.08 0.42 -5.21
C SER A 338 15.08 -0.42 -4.40
N TYR A 339 15.57 -1.45 -5.00
CA TYR A 339 16.62 -2.27 -4.31
C TYR A 339 17.83 -1.42 -3.94
N ARG A 340 18.35 -0.62 -4.84
CA ARG A 340 19.55 0.19 -4.56
C ARG A 340 19.26 1.20 -3.45
N PHE A 341 18.02 1.79 -3.55
CA PHE A 341 17.65 2.77 -2.50
C PHE A 341 17.64 2.11 -1.12
N MET A 342 17.01 0.97 -1.04
CA MET A 342 16.92 0.28 0.27
C MET A 342 18.30 -0.20 0.73
N ASN A 343 19.08 -0.72 -0.22
CA ASN A 343 20.44 -1.16 0.18
C ASN A 343 21.30 0.01 0.65
N LYS A 344 21.13 1.12 0.00
CA LYS A 344 21.84 2.33 0.50
C LYS A 344 21.42 2.68 1.93
N LEU A 345 20.10 2.66 2.20
CA LEU A 345 19.65 2.95 3.57
C LEU A 345 20.25 1.95 4.57
N ARG A 346 20.30 0.71 4.13
CA ARG A 346 20.87 -0.32 5.03
C ARG A 346 22.32 0.01 5.38
N LYS A 347 23.09 0.32 4.36
CA LYS A 347 24.52 0.60 4.62
C LYS A 347 24.67 1.86 5.49
N GLN A 348 23.84 2.85 5.26
CA GLN A 348 23.94 4.06 6.09
C GLN A 348 23.52 3.78 7.54
N LEU A 349 22.53 2.95 7.69
CA LEU A 349 22.12 2.62 9.07
C LEU A 349 23.25 1.88 9.80
N ASN A 350 23.98 1.02 9.04
CA ASN A 350 25.12 0.32 9.67
C ASN A 350 26.14 1.30 10.26
N ASP A 351 26.10 2.49 9.69
CA ASP A 351 27.14 3.46 10.14
C ASP A 351 26.58 4.38 11.23
N THR A 352 25.37 4.13 11.67
CA THR A 352 24.78 5.01 12.70
C THR A 352 25.13 4.48 14.10
N PRO A 353 25.74 5.34 14.91
CA PRO A 353 26.10 4.90 16.26
C PRO A 353 24.87 4.75 17.17
N PHE A 354 24.90 3.67 17.91
CA PHE A 354 23.84 3.49 18.93
C PHE A 354 24.37 2.61 20.08
N GLU A 355 24.09 3.11 21.22
CA GLU A 355 24.64 2.41 22.40
C GLU A 355 24.12 0.96 22.46
N GLY A 356 25.13 0.00 22.59
CA GLY A 356 24.69 -1.40 22.85
C GLY A 356 24.70 -2.25 21.57
N VAL A 357 25.13 -1.60 20.43
CA VAL A 357 25.07 -2.34 19.14
C VAL A 357 26.27 -3.28 19.04
N GLU A 358 27.21 -3.17 20.07
CA GLU A 358 28.42 -4.03 20.04
C GLU A 358 28.03 -5.49 20.31
N VAL A 359 26.81 -5.65 20.85
CA VAL A 359 26.40 -7.02 21.21
C VAL A 359 25.81 -7.71 19.97
N LEU A 360 25.55 -6.97 18.94
CA LEU A 360 24.95 -7.59 17.74
C LEU A 360 26.05 -8.21 16.87
N PRO A 361 25.79 -9.26 16.14
CA PRO A 361 26.77 -10.09 15.40
C PRO A 361 27.65 -9.23 14.48
N HIS A 362 27.20 -8.04 14.02
CA HIS A 362 28.05 -7.23 13.11
C HIS A 362 28.48 -5.93 13.80
N GLY A 363 28.24 -5.91 15.06
CA GLY A 363 28.66 -4.73 15.83
C GLY A 363 27.98 -3.46 15.33
N CYS A 364 26.95 -3.66 14.54
CA CYS A 364 26.24 -2.45 14.05
C CYS A 364 24.74 -2.76 13.96
N LEU A 365 24.02 -1.64 13.86
CA LEU A 365 22.57 -1.80 13.59
C LEU A 365 22.35 -2.16 12.12
N SER A 366 21.62 -3.23 11.94
CA SER A 366 21.38 -3.64 10.54
C SER A 366 19.94 -4.12 10.39
N PHE A 367 19.54 -4.08 9.11
CA PHE A 367 18.21 -4.70 8.85
C PHE A 367 18.28 -5.52 7.58
N SER A 368 17.30 -6.51 7.59
CA SER A 368 17.08 -7.23 6.32
C SER A 368 15.84 -6.69 5.59
N GLY A 369 16.06 -6.66 4.22
CA GLY A 369 14.95 -6.02 3.47
C GLY A 369 14.56 -6.88 2.26
N GLY A 370 13.27 -6.82 1.94
CA GLY A 370 12.73 -7.44 0.71
C GLY A 370 11.99 -6.42 -0.15
N VAL A 371 12.34 -6.56 -1.51
CA VAL A 371 11.67 -5.58 -2.40
C VAL A 371 10.88 -6.36 -3.46
N ALA A 372 9.62 -5.82 -3.65
CA ALA A 372 8.78 -6.48 -4.69
C ALA A 372 8.11 -5.40 -5.55
N ALA A 373 8.03 -5.79 -6.86
CA ALA A 373 7.44 -4.82 -7.79
C ALA A 373 6.01 -5.24 -8.14
N TYR A 374 5.25 -4.17 -8.27
CA TYR A 374 3.87 -4.42 -8.72
C TYR A 374 3.88 -4.91 -10.16
N GLN A 375 2.95 -5.96 -10.36
CA GLN A 375 2.80 -6.46 -11.75
C GLN A 375 1.34 -6.36 -12.18
N VAL A 376 1.18 -6.14 -13.53
CA VAL A 376 -0.15 -5.82 -14.09
C VAL A 376 -1.11 -6.99 -13.81
N ASP A 377 -0.63 -8.17 -13.49
CA ASP A 377 -1.53 -9.32 -13.27
C ASP A 377 -1.90 -9.47 -11.80
N MET A 378 -1.51 -8.48 -11.00
CA MET A 378 -1.81 -8.60 -9.56
C MET A 378 -3.15 -7.91 -9.27
N TYR A 379 -4.15 -8.69 -8.60
CA TYR A 379 -5.52 -8.17 -8.42
C TYR A 379 -5.75 -7.79 -6.96
N ASN A 380 -4.70 -8.28 -6.09
CA ASN A 380 -4.90 -8.02 -4.64
C ASN A 380 -3.61 -7.45 -4.03
N LYS A 381 -3.78 -6.39 -3.27
CA LYS A 381 -2.61 -5.80 -2.56
C LYS A 381 -1.89 -6.84 -1.70
N SER A 382 -2.62 -7.90 -1.28
CA SER A 382 -1.98 -8.92 -0.43
C SER A 382 -0.87 -9.65 -1.20
N GLN A 383 -1.11 -9.77 -2.48
CA GLN A 383 -0.08 -10.47 -3.28
C GLN A 383 1.25 -9.69 -3.29
N LEU A 384 1.19 -8.39 -3.43
CA LEU A 384 2.42 -7.58 -3.41
C LEU A 384 3.12 -7.66 -2.05
N VAL A 385 2.36 -7.59 -1.04
CA VAL A 385 2.96 -7.67 0.30
C VAL A 385 3.59 -9.04 0.51
N ASP A 386 2.85 -10.07 0.03
CA ASP A 386 3.37 -11.45 0.20
C ASP A 386 4.70 -11.61 -0.56
N GLN A 387 4.77 -11.11 -1.70
CA GLN A 387 6.03 -11.21 -2.46
C GLN A 387 7.17 -10.45 -1.77
N ALA A 388 6.89 -9.27 -1.32
CA ALA A 388 7.94 -8.53 -0.57
C ALA A 388 8.34 -9.29 0.70
N ASP A 389 7.36 -9.88 1.35
CA ASP A 389 7.66 -10.66 2.57
C ASP A 389 8.56 -11.85 2.22
N LYS A 390 8.24 -12.57 1.15
CA LYS A 390 9.09 -13.70 0.74
C LYS A 390 10.53 -13.23 0.46
N ALA A 391 10.59 -12.14 -0.22
CA ALA A 391 11.94 -11.59 -0.47
C ALA A 391 12.66 -11.26 0.85
N LEU A 392 11.99 -10.69 1.79
CA LEU A 392 12.61 -10.39 3.11
C LEU A 392 13.06 -11.69 3.79
N TYR A 393 12.17 -12.64 3.65
CA TYR A 393 12.52 -13.94 4.25
C TYR A 393 13.85 -14.46 3.67
N TYR A 394 14.01 -14.38 2.40
CA TYR A 394 15.26 -14.85 1.77
C TYR A 394 16.45 -14.00 2.22
N ALA A 395 16.24 -12.77 2.37
CA ALA A 395 17.34 -11.92 2.88
C ALA A 395 17.78 -12.38 4.27
N LYS A 396 16.87 -12.83 5.06
CA LYS A 396 17.24 -13.26 6.44
C LYS A 396 17.99 -14.59 6.41
N LYS A 397 17.66 -15.38 5.46
CA LYS A 397 18.32 -16.70 5.41
C LYS A 397 19.70 -16.60 4.76
N GLN A 398 19.94 -15.52 4.07
CA GLN A 398 21.26 -15.36 3.42
C GLN A 398 22.24 -14.66 4.36
N GLY A 399 21.88 -14.66 5.60
CA GLY A 399 22.92 -14.18 6.54
C GLY A 399 22.57 -12.80 7.11
N LYS A 400 21.32 -12.26 6.81
CA LYS A 400 20.82 -10.97 7.33
C LYS A 400 21.73 -9.82 6.88
N ASN A 401 21.30 -8.60 7.20
CA ASN A 401 22.02 -7.37 6.77
C ASN A 401 22.16 -7.32 5.25
N ASN A 402 21.07 -7.66 4.61
CA ASN A 402 21.05 -7.58 3.14
C ASN A 402 19.62 -7.32 2.66
N VAL A 403 19.59 -6.88 1.37
CA VAL A 403 18.27 -6.63 0.76
C VAL A 403 18.12 -7.56 -0.45
N HIS A 404 16.88 -8.17 -0.51
CA HIS A 404 16.70 -9.16 -1.57
C HIS A 404 15.55 -8.72 -2.48
N ARG A 405 15.81 -8.97 -3.79
CA ARG A 405 14.75 -8.65 -4.77
C ARG A 405 13.88 -9.90 -5.02
N HIS A 406 12.63 -9.61 -5.07
CA HIS A 406 11.77 -10.77 -5.37
C HIS A 406 11.87 -11.11 -6.86
N GLY A 407 12.01 -12.44 -7.16
CA GLY A 407 12.03 -12.90 -8.57
C GLY A 407 13.45 -12.89 -9.14
N SER A 408 14.47 -12.73 -8.28
CA SER A 408 15.89 -12.71 -8.74
C SER A 408 16.35 -14.12 -9.08
N ASN A 409 15.43 -15.02 -9.86
CA ASN A 409 15.78 -16.39 -10.30
C ASN A 409 17.12 -16.84 -9.75
N ASP A 410 17.45 -16.62 -8.45
CA ASP A 410 18.76 -17.03 -7.89
C ASP A 410 18.67 -18.48 -7.39
N GLY A 411 19.35 -19.55 -8.01
CA GLY A 411 19.60 -20.92 -7.49
C GLY A 411 19.46 -21.01 -5.98
N MET A 412 19.64 -20.00 -5.21
CA MET A 412 19.62 -20.00 -3.73
C MET A 412 18.19 -19.97 -3.19
N GLU A 413 17.26 -19.20 -3.93
CA GLU A 413 15.85 -19.18 -3.49
C GLU A 413 15.24 -20.58 -3.55
N HIS A 414 15.68 -21.26 -4.59
CA HIS A 414 15.10 -22.62 -4.74
C HIS A 414 15.67 -23.58 -3.68
N GLU A 415 16.94 -23.40 -3.40
CA GLU A 415 17.56 -24.24 -2.36
C GLU A 415 16.94 -23.97 -0.99
N ILE A 416 16.72 -22.71 -0.66
CA ILE A 416 16.14 -22.36 0.65
C ILE A 416 14.69 -22.88 0.71
N ASP A 417 13.99 -22.77 -0.41
CA ASP A 417 12.59 -23.27 -0.43
C ASP A 417 12.57 -24.79 -0.24
N LEU A 418 13.44 -25.48 -0.87
CA LEU A 418 13.50 -26.94 -0.72
C LEU A 418 13.83 -27.33 0.73
N VAL A 419 14.86 -26.74 1.30
CA VAL A 419 15.21 -27.07 2.70
C VAL A 419 14.01 -26.83 3.61
N GLN A 420 13.31 -25.82 3.43
CA GLN A 420 12.13 -25.55 4.29
C GLN A 420 11.02 -26.58 4.02
N ASP A 421 10.74 -26.67 2.76
CA ASP A 421 9.71 -27.69 2.45
C ASP A 421 10.05 -29.05 3.08
N VAL A 422 11.33 -29.38 3.02
CA VAL A 422 11.71 -30.66 3.64
C VAL A 422 11.48 -30.60 5.16
N ARG A 423 11.83 -29.51 5.75
CA ARG A 423 11.61 -29.38 7.22
C ARG A 423 10.11 -29.46 7.54
N ASP A 424 9.25 -28.70 6.77
CA ASP A 424 7.80 -28.70 7.05
C ASP A 424 7.23 -30.12 6.92
N ILE A 425 7.70 -30.77 5.85
CA ILE A 425 7.20 -32.14 5.65
C ILE A 425 7.74 -33.06 6.75
N GLU A 426 9.00 -32.86 7.11
CA GLU A 426 9.54 -33.67 8.23
C GLU A 426 8.71 -33.48 9.51
N GLN A 427 8.32 -32.21 9.81
CA GLN A 427 7.51 -31.99 11.02
C GLN A 427 6.16 -32.73 10.90
N GLN A 428 5.66 -32.73 9.70
CA GLN A 428 4.37 -33.43 9.51
C GLN A 428 4.57 -34.95 9.51
N LEU A 429 5.78 -35.44 9.10
CA LEU A 429 6.12 -36.88 9.11
C LEU A 429 6.38 -37.37 10.53
N ASN A 430 6.67 -36.42 11.47
CA ASN A 430 6.80 -36.86 12.88
C ASN A 430 5.54 -37.60 13.36
N LEU A 431 4.41 -37.34 12.73
CA LEU A 431 3.20 -38.13 13.05
C LEU A 431 3.36 -39.59 12.63
N PHE A 432 4.19 -39.83 11.55
CA PHE A 432 4.49 -41.22 11.11
C PHE A 432 5.27 -41.98 12.16
N GLN A 433 6.17 -41.13 12.73
CA GLN A 433 7.02 -41.77 13.77
C GLN A 433 6.17 -42.43 14.86
N TYR A 434 5.10 -41.81 15.14
CA TYR A 434 4.28 -42.38 16.24
C TYR A 434 3.56 -43.65 15.78
N LYS A 435 3.11 -43.73 14.54
CA LYS A 435 2.32 -44.89 14.05
C LYS A 435 3.25 -46.04 13.62
N ASP A 436 4.39 -45.69 12.93
CA ASP A 436 5.30 -46.74 12.44
C ASP A 436 6.70 -46.15 12.24
N MET A 437 7.58 -46.49 13.26
CA MET A 437 8.96 -45.93 13.26
C MET A 437 9.75 -46.47 12.06
N ASP A 438 9.45 -47.66 11.66
CA ASP A 438 10.21 -48.26 10.53
C ASP A 438 9.88 -47.55 9.21
N THR A 439 8.63 -47.21 9.00
CA THR A 439 8.23 -46.47 7.78
C THR A 439 8.84 -45.06 7.77
N PHE A 440 8.99 -44.49 8.91
CA PHE A 440 9.62 -43.15 8.99
C PHE A 440 11.11 -43.23 8.60
N LYS A 441 11.83 -44.21 9.18
CA LYS A 441 13.28 -44.32 8.86
C LYS A 441 13.47 -44.67 7.37
N HIS A 442 12.48 -45.42 6.89
CA HIS A 442 12.54 -45.79 5.45
C HIS A 442 12.33 -44.56 4.56
N SER A 443 11.45 -43.85 4.81
CA SER A 443 11.19 -42.66 3.98
C SER A 443 12.39 -41.70 3.99
N LYS A 444 13.09 -41.63 5.14
CA LYS A 444 14.28 -40.74 5.19
C LYS A 444 15.42 -41.30 4.32
N ARG A 445 15.54 -42.63 4.41
CA ARG A 445 16.64 -43.22 3.60
C ARG A 445 16.33 -43.10 2.10
N VAL A 446 15.06 -43.35 1.80
CA VAL A 446 14.66 -43.22 0.37
C VAL A 446 14.85 -41.76 -0.09
N TYR A 447 14.53 -40.91 0.71
CA TYR A 447 14.78 -39.48 0.44
C TYR A 447 16.26 -39.23 0.14
N LYS A 448 17.12 -39.77 0.97
CA LYS A 448 18.56 -39.52 0.77
C LYS A 448 19.03 -40.12 -0.57
N TYR A 449 18.51 -41.31 -0.89
CA TYR A 449 18.90 -41.88 -2.20
C TYR A 449 18.37 -41.03 -3.35
N ALA A 450 17.17 -40.58 -3.19
CA ALA A 450 16.57 -39.74 -4.24
C ALA A 450 17.36 -38.44 -4.44
N LEU A 451 17.79 -37.89 -3.32
CA LEU A 451 18.60 -36.67 -3.43
C LEU A 451 19.91 -36.95 -4.18
N ASP A 452 20.56 -38.03 -3.84
CA ASP A 452 21.84 -38.35 -4.51
C ASP A 452 21.61 -38.65 -5.99
N ILE A 453 20.54 -39.33 -6.25
CA ILE A 453 20.31 -39.74 -7.66
C ILE A 453 19.88 -38.51 -8.47
N SER A 454 19.19 -37.62 -7.81
CA SER A 454 18.79 -36.39 -8.53
C SER A 454 20.02 -35.65 -9.07
N GLU A 455 21.14 -35.78 -8.37
CA GLU A 455 22.37 -35.13 -8.87
C GLU A 455 22.96 -35.92 -10.05
N VAL A 456 22.82 -37.18 -9.91
CA VAL A 456 23.37 -38.02 -10.99
C VAL A 456 22.54 -37.81 -12.28
N LEU A 457 21.25 -37.54 -12.10
CA LEU A 457 20.37 -37.37 -13.28
C LEU A 457 20.41 -35.91 -13.75
N LYS A 458 21.14 -35.05 -13.03
CA LYS A 458 21.28 -33.61 -13.37
C LYS A 458 19.92 -32.96 -13.55
N LEU A 459 19.07 -33.25 -12.51
CA LEU A 459 17.72 -32.66 -12.59
C LEU A 459 17.77 -31.17 -12.28
N ASP A 460 16.86 -30.36 -12.98
CA ASP A 460 16.80 -28.93 -12.60
C ASP A 460 16.14 -28.77 -11.22
N ASN A 461 16.13 -27.54 -10.65
CA ASN A 461 15.72 -27.31 -9.24
C ASN A 461 14.25 -27.67 -9.00
N VAL A 462 13.48 -27.44 -10.08
CA VAL A 462 12.04 -27.74 -9.89
C VAL A 462 11.83 -29.26 -9.88
N GLU A 463 12.45 -29.95 -10.81
CA GLU A 463 12.33 -31.42 -10.85
C GLU A 463 12.96 -32.09 -9.62
N LYS A 464 14.07 -31.52 -9.21
CA LYS A 464 14.74 -32.07 -8.01
C LYS A 464 13.83 -31.94 -6.78
N ARG A 465 13.26 -30.74 -6.65
CA ARG A 465 12.37 -30.53 -5.50
C ARG A 465 11.19 -31.52 -5.53
N ARG A 466 10.57 -31.68 -6.66
CA ARG A 466 9.40 -32.58 -6.74
C ARG A 466 9.81 -34.03 -6.43
N PHE A 467 10.88 -34.44 -6.99
CA PHE A 467 11.35 -35.83 -6.82
C PHE A 467 11.73 -36.13 -5.37
N VAL A 468 12.46 -35.18 -4.77
CA VAL A 468 12.96 -35.43 -3.40
C VAL A 468 11.79 -35.36 -2.41
N LEU A 469 10.97 -34.35 -2.60
CA LEU A 469 9.84 -34.24 -1.66
C LEU A 469 8.85 -35.39 -1.90
N GLY A 470 8.64 -35.71 -3.22
CA GLY A 470 7.77 -36.87 -3.52
C GLY A 470 8.28 -38.16 -2.88
N ALA A 471 9.62 -38.40 -2.89
CA ALA A 471 10.21 -39.61 -2.26
C ALA A 471 10.00 -39.62 -0.75
N LEU A 472 10.06 -38.44 -0.16
CA LEU A 472 9.94 -38.36 1.31
C LEU A 472 8.51 -38.71 1.75
N ILE A 473 7.52 -38.37 0.91
CA ILE A 473 6.14 -38.54 1.45
C ILE A 473 5.44 -39.65 0.65
N HIS A 474 6.13 -40.43 -0.09
CA HIS A 474 5.50 -41.39 -1.02
C HIS A 474 4.66 -42.42 -0.26
N ASP A 475 4.88 -42.55 1.07
CA ASP A 475 4.09 -43.58 1.79
C ASP A 475 3.22 -42.90 2.84
N ILE A 476 2.84 -41.60 2.63
CA ILE A 476 2.08 -40.85 3.65
C ILE A 476 0.70 -41.52 3.83
N GLY A 477 0.22 -42.27 2.86
CA GLY A 477 -1.11 -42.91 2.94
C GLY A 477 -1.15 -44.05 3.95
N LYS A 478 0.01 -44.54 4.39
CA LYS A 478 0.02 -45.64 5.38
C LYS A 478 -0.57 -45.19 6.72
N LEU A 479 -0.76 -43.90 6.87
CA LEU A 479 -1.40 -43.41 8.10
C LEU A 479 -2.86 -43.87 8.16
N GLU A 480 -3.36 -44.23 7.04
CA GLU A 480 -4.79 -44.60 7.03
C GLU A 480 -4.97 -46.12 7.18
N ILE A 481 -3.84 -46.80 7.18
CA ILE A 481 -3.95 -48.27 7.31
C ILE A 481 -4.00 -48.64 8.81
N PRO A 482 -4.94 -49.60 9.15
CA PRO A 482 -5.04 -50.00 10.55
C PRO A 482 -3.72 -50.60 11.07
N TRP A 483 -3.51 -50.28 12.39
CA TRP A 483 -2.23 -50.70 13.01
C TRP A 483 -2.09 -52.24 12.96
N SER A 484 -3.18 -52.99 13.19
CA SER A 484 -3.14 -54.47 13.26
C SER A 484 -2.69 -55.07 11.93
N ILE A 485 -2.98 -54.33 10.84
CA ILE A 485 -2.60 -54.87 9.52
C ILE A 485 -1.18 -54.39 9.16
N LEU A 486 -0.83 -53.19 9.43
CA LEU A 486 0.47 -52.60 9.02
C LEU A 486 1.63 -53.27 9.77
N ASN A 487 1.38 -53.79 11.05
CA ASN A 487 2.51 -54.31 11.86
C ASN A 487 2.35 -55.80 12.08
N LYS A 488 1.56 -56.39 11.28
CA LYS A 488 1.32 -57.83 11.45
C LYS A 488 2.59 -58.62 11.06
N LYS A 489 3.02 -59.67 11.92
CA LYS A 489 4.29 -60.42 11.69
C LYS A 489 4.02 -61.66 10.80
N GLU A 490 2.73 -62.04 10.64
CA GLU A 490 2.39 -63.20 9.79
C GLU A 490 2.05 -62.72 8.37
N LYS A 491 1.96 -63.75 7.49
CA LYS A 491 1.61 -63.39 6.09
C LYS A 491 0.21 -62.77 6.02
N LEU A 492 0.14 -61.67 5.19
CA LEU A 492 -1.15 -60.96 5.07
C LEU A 492 -2.12 -61.75 4.20
N THR A 493 -3.43 -61.74 4.58
CA THR A 493 -4.48 -62.32 3.71
C THR A 493 -4.70 -61.45 2.47
N ALA A 494 -5.34 -61.98 1.44
CA ALA A 494 -5.58 -61.22 0.20
C ALA A 494 -6.34 -59.93 0.49
N GLU A 495 -7.26 -59.98 1.42
CA GLU A 495 -8.03 -58.75 1.77
C GLU A 495 -7.14 -57.72 2.47
N GLU A 496 -6.29 -58.20 3.34
CA GLU A 496 -5.37 -57.28 4.07
C GLU A 496 -4.36 -56.64 3.10
N TRP A 497 -3.99 -57.52 2.15
CA TRP A 497 -3.03 -56.98 1.16
C TRP A 497 -3.71 -55.90 0.31
N ASP A 498 -4.99 -56.08 -0.03
CA ASP A 498 -5.73 -55.04 -0.79
C ASP A 498 -5.83 -53.74 0.02
N THR A 499 -5.95 -53.84 1.30
CA THR A 499 -6.00 -52.64 2.15
C THR A 499 -4.64 -51.92 2.15
N ILE A 500 -3.54 -52.70 2.13
CA ILE A 500 -2.22 -52.05 2.14
C ILE A 500 -2.01 -51.31 0.81
N LYS A 501 -2.53 -51.89 -0.31
CA LYS A 501 -2.35 -51.23 -1.62
C LYS A 501 -3.10 -49.89 -1.65
N GLY A 502 -4.05 -49.76 -0.76
CA GLY A 502 -4.88 -48.53 -0.72
C GLY A 502 -4.08 -47.31 -0.27
N HIS A 503 -2.85 -47.46 0.23
CA HIS A 503 -2.12 -46.28 0.75
C HIS A 503 -1.72 -45.32 -0.38
N VAL A 504 -1.71 -45.86 -1.53
CA VAL A 504 -1.31 -44.93 -2.62
C VAL A 504 -2.50 -44.04 -2.98
N THR A 505 -3.73 -44.54 -2.88
CA THR A 505 -4.90 -43.70 -3.21
C THR A 505 -5.23 -42.77 -2.03
N TRP A 506 -5.12 -43.32 -0.82
CA TRP A 506 -5.34 -42.44 0.35
C TRP A 506 -4.29 -41.35 0.44
N GLY A 507 -3.07 -41.75 0.11
CA GLY A 507 -2.01 -40.71 0.10
C GLY A 507 -2.33 -39.58 -0.88
N LYS A 508 -2.77 -39.97 -2.07
CA LYS A 508 -3.18 -38.93 -3.05
C LYS A 508 -4.26 -38.02 -2.48
N LYS A 509 -5.27 -38.59 -1.82
CA LYS A 509 -6.37 -37.78 -1.26
C LYS A 509 -5.86 -36.85 -0.16
N MET A 510 -4.88 -37.32 0.57
CA MET A 510 -4.36 -36.48 1.66
C MET A 510 -3.58 -35.29 1.10
N VAL A 511 -2.84 -35.49 0.07
CA VAL A 511 -1.96 -34.40 -0.42
C VAL A 511 -2.80 -33.43 -1.26
N MET A 512 -3.97 -33.84 -1.77
CA MET A 512 -4.82 -32.96 -2.61
C MET A 512 -5.44 -31.85 -1.75
N THR A 513 -5.41 -32.01 -0.44
CA THR A 513 -6.03 -30.97 0.42
C THR A 513 -5.13 -29.74 0.52
N ASN A 514 -3.91 -29.86 0.06
CA ASN A 514 -2.96 -28.73 0.10
C ASN A 514 -2.42 -28.48 -1.32
N ASP A 515 -2.85 -27.30 -1.95
CA ASP A 515 -2.50 -27.00 -3.36
C ASP A 515 -0.99 -26.91 -3.56
N ARG A 516 -0.30 -26.65 -2.48
CA ARG A 516 1.17 -26.50 -2.57
C ARG A 516 1.85 -27.83 -2.91
N PHE A 517 1.26 -29.03 -2.66
CA PHE A 517 1.98 -30.30 -2.87
C PHE A 517 1.28 -31.12 -3.96
N ALA A 518 0.48 -30.44 -4.67
CA ALA A 518 -0.34 -31.16 -5.67
C ALA A 518 0.57 -31.78 -6.75
N ASP A 519 1.59 -31.09 -7.01
CA ASP A 519 2.46 -31.60 -8.10
C ASP A 519 3.27 -32.82 -7.63
N LEU A 520 3.12 -33.28 -6.35
CA LEU A 520 3.90 -34.42 -5.85
C LEU A 520 3.05 -35.70 -5.96
N ILE A 521 1.87 -35.64 -6.43
CA ILE A 521 0.85 -36.73 -6.36
C ILE A 521 1.33 -37.92 -7.18
N PRO A 522 1.93 -37.68 -8.29
CA PRO A 522 2.35 -38.86 -9.08
C PRO A 522 3.37 -39.72 -8.32
N TYR A 523 4.22 -39.15 -7.51
CA TYR A 523 5.26 -39.92 -6.78
C TYR A 523 4.63 -40.76 -5.67
N ILE A 524 3.49 -40.37 -5.26
CA ILE A 524 2.78 -41.13 -4.20
C ILE A 524 1.91 -42.21 -4.84
N GLU A 525 1.27 -41.86 -5.81
CA GLU A 525 0.18 -42.71 -6.34
C GLU A 525 0.76 -43.80 -7.26
N LEU A 526 1.94 -43.43 -7.89
CA LEU A 526 2.33 -44.35 -8.97
C LEU A 526 3.62 -45.08 -8.58
N HIS A 527 4.05 -44.98 -7.33
CA HIS A 527 5.42 -45.45 -7.01
C HIS A 527 5.43 -46.98 -6.88
N HIS A 528 4.15 -47.67 -6.99
CA HIS A 528 4.17 -49.15 -6.98
C HIS A 528 3.76 -49.69 -8.35
N GLU A 529 3.68 -48.77 -9.40
CA GLU A 529 3.52 -49.29 -10.78
C GLU A 529 4.81 -50.00 -11.24
N ARG A 530 4.51 -51.13 -11.99
CA ARG A 530 5.67 -51.91 -12.46
C ARG A 530 5.85 -51.72 -13.96
N TYR A 531 7.18 -51.86 -14.37
CA TYR A 531 7.50 -51.59 -15.79
C TYR A 531 6.75 -52.55 -16.72
N ASP A 532 6.37 -53.75 -16.25
CA ASP A 532 5.72 -54.76 -17.12
C ASP A 532 4.19 -54.65 -17.03
N GLY A 533 3.69 -53.68 -16.20
CA GLY A 533 2.24 -53.42 -16.20
C GLY A 533 1.51 -54.21 -15.11
N GLN A 534 2.24 -54.97 -14.30
CA GLN A 534 1.58 -55.81 -13.29
C GLN A 534 1.53 -55.11 -11.92
N GLY A 535 1.85 -53.77 -11.92
CA GLY A 535 1.84 -53.03 -10.63
C GLY A 535 0.45 -52.43 -10.39
N TYR A 536 0.32 -51.58 -9.30
CA TYR A 536 -0.96 -50.93 -8.95
C TYR A 536 -0.72 -49.43 -8.71
N PRO A 537 -1.80 -48.66 -8.85
CA PRO A 537 -3.22 -49.06 -8.84
C PRO A 537 -3.78 -49.17 -10.27
N TYR A 538 -3.02 -48.72 -11.32
CA TYR A 538 -3.71 -48.62 -12.63
C TYR A 538 -3.12 -49.66 -13.59
N GLY A 539 -1.95 -50.22 -13.24
CA GLY A 539 -1.32 -51.21 -14.13
C GLY A 539 -0.65 -50.56 -15.35
N LEU A 540 -0.08 -49.39 -15.13
CA LEU A 540 0.61 -48.71 -16.25
C LEU A 540 1.86 -49.48 -16.67
N LYS A 541 2.11 -49.40 -18.11
CA LYS A 541 3.24 -50.22 -18.62
C LYS A 541 4.28 -49.33 -19.30
N GLY A 542 5.58 -49.66 -18.95
CA GLY A 542 6.72 -49.03 -19.63
C GLY A 542 6.79 -47.52 -19.37
N GLN A 543 6.71 -46.73 -20.42
CA GLN A 543 6.98 -45.27 -20.32
C GLN A 543 5.70 -44.50 -20.04
N GLU A 544 4.60 -45.27 -19.88
CA GLU A 544 3.38 -44.60 -19.38
C GLU A 544 3.54 -44.13 -17.93
N ILE A 545 4.55 -44.72 -17.26
CA ILE A 545 4.88 -44.28 -15.89
C ILE A 545 5.93 -43.17 -15.97
N PRO A 546 5.69 -42.08 -15.31
CA PRO A 546 6.69 -41.01 -15.37
C PRO A 546 8.08 -41.49 -14.91
N LYS A 547 9.05 -40.96 -15.62
CA LYS A 547 10.45 -41.42 -15.46
C LYS A 547 10.86 -41.42 -13.98
N LEU A 548 10.57 -40.29 -13.25
CA LEU A 548 11.08 -40.18 -11.86
C LEU A 548 10.27 -41.06 -10.92
N CYS A 549 9.06 -41.46 -11.29
CA CYS A 549 8.32 -42.47 -10.48
C CYS A 549 8.91 -43.87 -10.68
N ARG A 550 9.36 -44.13 -11.89
CA ARG A 550 10.02 -45.44 -12.12
C ARG A 550 11.32 -45.53 -11.32
N MET A 551 12.07 -44.37 -11.28
CA MET A 551 13.30 -44.38 -10.47
C MET A 551 12.96 -44.54 -8.97
N LEU A 552 11.89 -43.88 -8.54
CA LEU A 552 11.52 -44.01 -7.12
C LEU A 552 11.18 -45.46 -6.78
N THR A 553 10.55 -46.20 -7.72
CA THR A 553 10.24 -47.63 -7.49
C THR A 553 11.53 -48.44 -7.28
N VAL A 554 12.53 -48.09 -8.03
CA VAL A 554 13.82 -48.80 -7.88
C VAL A 554 14.43 -48.50 -6.50
N ILE A 555 14.37 -47.16 -6.15
CA ILE A 555 14.99 -46.74 -4.88
C ILE A 555 14.23 -47.37 -3.71
N ASP A 556 12.90 -47.39 -3.82
CA ASP A 556 12.06 -47.91 -2.73
C ASP A 556 12.29 -49.41 -2.55
N SER A 557 12.41 -50.18 -3.67
CA SER A 557 12.61 -51.63 -3.59
C SER A 557 14.01 -51.97 -3.04
N PHE A 558 14.96 -51.17 -3.44
CA PHE A 558 16.33 -51.41 -2.91
C PHE A 558 16.37 -51.22 -1.40
N ASP A 559 15.78 -50.07 -0.95
CA ASP A 559 15.81 -49.85 0.52
C ASP A 559 15.04 -50.96 1.25
N ALA A 560 13.92 -51.39 0.62
CA ALA A 560 13.14 -52.45 1.27
C ALA A 560 13.93 -53.75 1.36
N MET A 561 14.83 -54.08 0.38
CA MET A 561 15.61 -55.34 0.35
C MET A 561 16.78 -55.28 1.35
N THR A 562 17.25 -54.05 1.65
CA THR A 562 18.54 -53.98 2.39
C THR A 562 18.29 -53.56 3.84
N THR A 563 17.03 -53.40 4.19
CA THR A 563 16.76 -52.99 5.58
C THR A 563 15.89 -54.05 6.25
N GLU A 564 16.10 -54.21 7.56
CA GLU A 564 15.34 -55.23 8.32
C GLU A 564 13.85 -54.87 8.40
N ARG A 565 12.92 -55.87 7.92
CA ARG A 565 11.46 -55.67 7.99
C ARG A 565 10.80 -56.93 8.56
N PRO A 566 9.55 -56.81 9.19
CA PRO A 566 8.81 -57.98 9.71
C PRO A 566 8.35 -58.91 8.58
N TYR A 567 9.10 -60.26 8.42
CA TYR A 567 8.58 -61.31 7.52
C TYR A 567 9.41 -61.38 6.24
N GLN A 568 10.59 -60.51 6.18
CA GLN A 568 11.47 -60.62 5.00
C GLN A 568 12.94 -60.71 5.44
N GLU A 569 13.67 -61.79 4.87
CA GLU A 569 15.12 -61.88 5.16
C GLU A 569 15.89 -60.74 4.47
N THR A 570 16.72 -59.96 5.31
CA THR A 570 17.47 -58.80 4.80
C THR A 570 18.61 -59.27 3.88
N LYS A 571 18.55 -58.72 2.62
CA LYS A 571 19.63 -59.06 1.66
C LYS A 571 20.82 -58.11 1.82
N ASN A 572 22.04 -58.65 1.57
CA ASN A 572 23.18 -57.71 1.51
C ASN A 572 23.22 -56.96 0.17
N ILE A 573 24.02 -55.93 0.13
CA ILE A 573 23.98 -54.96 -1.01
C ILE A 573 24.22 -55.73 -2.32
N GLU A 574 25.11 -56.75 -2.31
CA GLU A 574 25.42 -57.48 -3.57
C GLU A 574 24.21 -58.30 -4.01
N GLU A 575 23.57 -58.86 -3.00
CA GLU A 575 22.37 -59.66 -3.34
C GLU A 575 21.25 -58.75 -3.87
N ALA A 576 21.14 -57.58 -3.26
CA ALA A 576 20.08 -56.64 -3.72
C ALA A 576 20.37 -56.18 -5.15
N ILE A 577 21.65 -55.98 -5.48
CA ILE A 577 22.00 -55.54 -6.84
C ILE A 577 21.67 -56.65 -7.84
N GLU A 578 21.98 -57.91 -7.42
CA GLU A 578 21.65 -59.02 -8.33
C GLU A 578 20.14 -59.13 -8.55
N GLU A 579 19.45 -58.83 -7.45
CA GLU A 579 17.97 -58.89 -7.60
C GLU A 579 17.47 -57.76 -8.50
N LEU A 580 18.03 -56.55 -8.35
CA LEU A 580 17.57 -55.44 -9.22
C LEU A 580 17.84 -55.78 -10.70
N ARG A 581 18.97 -56.52 -10.96
CA ARG A 581 19.30 -56.87 -12.36
C ARG A 581 18.35 -57.96 -12.88
N ALA A 582 18.03 -58.89 -11.91
CA ALA A 582 17.15 -59.99 -12.33
C ALA A 582 15.74 -59.48 -12.67
N CYS A 583 15.40 -58.40 -11.97
CA CYS A 583 14.01 -57.94 -12.18
C CYS A 583 13.99 -56.77 -13.18
N SER A 584 15.14 -56.54 -13.89
CA SER A 584 15.20 -55.46 -14.89
C SER A 584 14.35 -55.83 -16.11
N GLY A 585 13.46 -54.96 -16.59
CA GLY A 585 12.61 -55.25 -17.77
C GLY A 585 11.22 -55.74 -17.35
N THR A 586 11.16 -56.26 -16.12
CA THR A 586 9.82 -56.61 -15.59
C THR A 586 9.37 -55.59 -14.54
N GLN A 587 9.93 -55.68 -13.25
CA GLN A 587 9.49 -54.74 -12.19
C GLN A 587 10.15 -53.37 -12.37
N PHE A 588 11.40 -53.36 -12.98
CA PHE A 588 12.11 -52.06 -13.01
C PHE A 588 12.43 -51.71 -14.46
N ASP A 589 12.41 -50.41 -14.69
CA ASP A 589 12.96 -49.92 -15.97
C ASP A 589 14.45 -50.30 -16.13
N PRO A 590 14.80 -50.95 -17.30
CA PRO A 590 16.15 -51.51 -17.45
C PRO A 590 17.22 -50.41 -17.46
N GLU A 591 16.83 -49.25 -18.00
CA GLU A 591 17.86 -48.17 -18.05
C GLU A 591 18.07 -47.55 -16.67
N LEU A 592 17.01 -47.32 -15.97
CA LEU A 592 17.13 -46.64 -14.65
C LEU A 592 17.69 -47.60 -13.59
N ALA A 593 17.33 -48.92 -13.74
CA ALA A 593 17.91 -49.91 -12.79
C ALA A 593 19.43 -49.96 -12.92
N GLU A 594 19.90 -49.92 -14.18
CA GLU A 594 21.36 -49.96 -14.37
C GLU A 594 22.02 -48.68 -13.84
N LEU A 595 21.36 -47.61 -14.08
CA LEU A 595 21.92 -46.33 -13.56
C LEU A 595 22.01 -46.35 -12.03
N PHE A 596 20.95 -46.81 -11.36
CA PHE A 596 20.97 -46.82 -9.89
C PHE A 596 22.03 -47.82 -9.38
N ILE A 597 22.17 -48.97 -10.06
CA ILE A 597 23.19 -49.97 -9.65
C ILE A 597 24.59 -49.35 -9.75
N GLY A 598 24.81 -48.67 -10.93
CA GLY A 598 26.11 -47.95 -11.06
C GLY A 598 26.36 -47.00 -9.89
N TYR A 599 25.29 -46.30 -9.51
CA TYR A 599 25.43 -45.35 -8.37
C TYR A 599 25.77 -46.09 -7.06
N ILE A 600 25.17 -47.20 -6.77
CA ILE A 600 25.39 -47.91 -5.49
C ILE A 600 26.79 -48.55 -5.50
N GLU A 601 27.23 -49.09 -6.63
CA GLU A 601 28.57 -49.71 -6.71
C GLU A 601 29.67 -48.67 -6.50
N LYS A 602 29.44 -47.51 -7.05
CA LYS A 602 30.43 -46.42 -6.82
C LYS A 602 30.43 -45.98 -5.36
N ARG A 603 29.30 -45.86 -4.84
CA ARG A 603 29.19 -45.45 -3.42
C ARG A 603 29.83 -46.48 -2.50
N THR A 604 29.64 -47.79 -2.76
CA THR A 604 30.19 -48.86 -1.91
C THR A 604 31.71 -48.94 -2.08
N ALA A 605 32.22 -48.65 -3.28
CA ALA A 605 33.67 -48.61 -3.53
C ALA A 605 34.33 -47.44 -2.79
N HIS A 606 33.70 -46.31 -2.72
CA HIS A 606 34.20 -45.13 -1.99
C HIS A 606 34.15 -45.35 -0.47
N GLN A 607 33.29 -46.15 0.07
CA GLN A 607 33.20 -46.45 1.52
C GLN A 607 34.19 -47.55 1.91
N ARG A 608 34.80 -48.31 0.95
CA ARG A 608 35.79 -49.38 1.17
C ARG A 608 37.19 -48.88 0.86
N SER A 609 37.44 -47.53 0.44
CA SER A 609 38.77 -46.93 0.19
C SER A 609 39.23 -46.14 1.43
N PRO A 610 40.28 -46.61 2.30
CA PRO A 610 40.73 -45.97 3.55
C PRO A 610 40.68 -44.44 3.45
#